data_AF-O24280-F1
#
_entry.id   AF-O24280-F1
#
_cell.length_a   1.000
_cell.length_b   1.000
_cell.length_c   1.000
_cell.angle_alpha   90.00
_cell.angle_beta   90.00
_cell.angle_gamma   90.00
#
_symmetry.space_group_name_H-M   'P 1'
#
loop_
_entity.id
_entity.type
_entity.pdbx_description
1 polymer ?
#
loop_
_entity_poly.entity_id
_entity_poly.type
_entity_poly.pdbx_seq_one_letter_code
_entity_poly.pdbx_strand_id
1 'polypeptide(L)' 'PEDMDTPRSVFKIDQNTPGSEVAAETAAALAAASLVFRRSDRTYSKLLARRAISVFEFADKHRGAYSTGLKKYVCPFYCS' A
#
# COMPACT_ATOMS: atom_id res chain seq x y z
N PRO A 1 7.96 -6.62 21.71
CA PRO A 1 7.67 -7.12 20.34
C PRO A 1 8.48 -8.38 19.99
N GLU A 2 9.71 -8.43 20.47
CA GLU A 2 10.66 -9.54 20.42
C GLU A 2 10.11 -10.85 21.00
N ASP A 3 9.28 -10.79 22.06
CA ASP A 3 8.76 -11.97 22.77
C ASP A 3 7.26 -12.24 22.51
N MET A 4 6.76 -11.88 21.32
CA MET A 4 5.35 -12.14 20.98
C MET A 4 5.13 -13.56 20.46
N ASP A 5 4.34 -14.36 21.18
CA ASP A 5 3.98 -15.74 20.78
C ASP A 5 2.59 -15.86 20.12
N THR A 6 1.90 -14.74 19.89
CA THR A 6 0.58 -14.70 19.24
C THR A 6 0.69 -14.75 17.71
N PRO A 7 -0.23 -15.41 16.98
CA PRO A 7 -0.23 -15.38 15.52
C PRO A 7 -0.27 -13.96 14.92
N ARG A 8 0.58 -13.70 13.92
CA ARG A 8 0.67 -12.43 13.19
C ARG A 8 0.23 -12.61 11.73
N SER A 9 -1.07 -12.79 11.53
CA SER A 9 -1.65 -13.01 10.20
C SER A 9 -1.40 -11.81 9.26
N VAL A 10 -1.02 -12.10 8.01
CA VAL A 10 -0.80 -11.10 6.96
C VAL A 10 -1.94 -11.15 5.97
N PHE A 11 -2.51 -10.00 5.67
CA PHE A 11 -3.56 -9.82 4.66
C PHE A 11 -3.04 -8.97 3.51
N LYS A 12 -3.59 -9.17 2.32
CA LYS A 12 -3.21 -8.44 1.10
C LYS A 12 -4.44 -7.99 0.34
N ILE A 13 -4.24 -6.98 -0.49
CA ILE A 13 -5.16 -6.60 -1.56
C ILE A 13 -4.65 -7.20 -2.88
N ASP A 14 -5.57 -7.58 -3.75
CA ASP A 14 -5.28 -8.09 -5.09
C ASP A 14 -6.46 -7.78 -6.03
N GLN A 15 -6.46 -8.37 -7.23
CA GLN A 15 -7.49 -8.09 -8.23
C GLN A 15 -8.89 -8.56 -7.80
N ASN A 16 -8.97 -9.58 -6.93
CA ASN A 16 -10.22 -10.12 -6.42
C ASN A 16 -10.64 -9.47 -5.09
N THR A 17 -9.67 -8.95 -4.33
CA THR A 17 -9.87 -8.17 -3.10
C THR A 17 -9.27 -6.77 -3.28
N PRO A 18 -9.97 -5.85 -3.98
CA PRO A 18 -9.43 -4.53 -4.26
C PRO A 18 -9.27 -3.69 -3.00
N GLY A 19 -8.44 -2.64 -3.08
CA GLY A 19 -8.19 -1.72 -1.99
C GLY A 19 -7.57 -0.43 -2.47
N SER A 20 -8.35 0.36 -3.20
CA SER A 20 -7.91 1.57 -3.89
C SER A 20 -7.31 2.59 -2.95
N GLU A 21 -7.88 2.78 -1.75
CA GLU A 21 -7.40 3.80 -0.80
C GLU A 21 -6.01 3.45 -0.28
N VAL A 22 -5.83 2.23 0.23
CA VAL A 22 -4.53 1.78 0.75
C VAL A 22 -3.47 1.72 -0.35
N ALA A 23 -3.84 1.26 -1.56
CA ALA A 23 -2.94 1.26 -2.71
C ALA A 23 -2.56 2.69 -3.14
N ALA A 24 -3.52 3.60 -3.27
CA ALA A 24 -3.28 4.98 -3.68
C ALA A 24 -2.44 5.74 -2.65
N GLU A 25 -2.71 5.57 -1.35
CA GLU A 25 -1.91 6.18 -0.28
C GLU A 25 -0.47 5.65 -0.30
N THR A 26 -0.30 4.33 -0.49
CA THR A 26 1.03 3.72 -0.64
C THR A 26 1.75 4.28 -1.87
N ALA A 27 1.06 4.43 -3.00
CA ALA A 27 1.63 5.03 -4.20
C ALA A 27 2.03 6.50 -3.97
N ALA A 28 1.21 7.28 -3.28
CA ALA A 28 1.51 8.66 -2.92
C ALA A 28 2.76 8.76 -2.03
N ALA A 29 2.88 7.89 -1.02
CA ALA A 29 4.06 7.82 -0.15
C ALA A 29 5.33 7.46 -0.93
N LEU A 30 5.26 6.47 -1.84
CA LEU A 30 6.38 6.09 -2.71
C LEU A 30 6.79 7.23 -3.65
N ALA A 31 5.82 7.93 -4.23
CA ALA A 31 6.06 9.09 -5.09
C ALA A 31 6.74 10.22 -4.31
N ALA A 32 6.25 10.55 -3.11
CA ALA A 32 6.85 11.55 -2.24
C ALA A 32 8.27 11.17 -1.83
N ALA A 33 8.49 9.93 -1.41
CA ALA A 33 9.82 9.42 -1.07
C ALA A 33 10.78 9.49 -2.28
N SER A 34 10.30 9.22 -3.50
CA SER A 34 11.12 9.33 -4.71
C SER A 34 11.71 10.73 -4.89
N LEU A 35 10.97 11.79 -4.50
CA LEU A 35 11.44 13.17 -4.54
C LEU A 35 12.49 13.45 -3.47
N VAL A 36 12.30 12.92 -2.26
CA VAL A 36 13.26 13.03 -1.15
C VAL A 36 14.61 12.44 -1.54
N PHE A 37 14.62 11.25 -2.14
CA PHE A 37 15.85 10.56 -2.54
C PHE A 37 16.45 11.06 -3.86
N ARG A 38 15.80 11.98 -4.57
CA ARG A 38 16.18 12.39 -5.93
C ARG A 38 17.64 12.86 -6.07
N ARG A 39 18.21 13.45 -5.02
CA ARG A 39 19.59 13.95 -5.02
C ARG A 39 20.59 13.02 -4.33
N SER A 40 20.19 12.42 -3.21
CA SER A 40 21.06 11.56 -2.39
C SER A 40 21.21 10.15 -2.95
N ASP A 41 20.15 9.58 -3.52
CA ASP A 41 20.16 8.26 -4.15
C ASP A 41 19.23 8.23 -5.37
N ARG A 42 19.82 8.52 -6.53
CA ARG A 42 19.11 8.57 -7.82
C ARG A 42 18.57 7.20 -8.24
N THR A 43 19.25 6.12 -7.89
CA THR A 43 18.84 4.76 -8.27
C THR A 43 17.60 4.38 -7.47
N TYR A 44 17.62 4.62 -6.16
CA TYR A 44 16.49 4.35 -5.30
C TYR A 44 15.30 5.27 -5.59
N SER A 45 15.55 6.56 -5.84
CA SER A 45 14.52 7.51 -6.32
C SER A 45 13.77 6.97 -7.54
N LYS A 46 14.49 6.50 -8.57
CA LYS A 46 13.87 5.91 -9.78
C LYS A 46 13.09 4.63 -9.48
N LEU A 47 13.59 3.79 -8.57
CA LEU A 47 12.87 2.59 -8.14
C LEU A 47 11.54 2.95 -7.49
N LEU A 48 11.55 3.89 -6.55
CA LEU A 48 10.36 4.36 -5.83
C LEU A 48 9.33 4.96 -6.79
N ALA A 49 9.75 5.84 -7.71
CA ALA A 49 8.85 6.45 -8.69
C ALA A 49 8.19 5.39 -9.60
N ARG A 50 8.95 4.41 -10.09
CA ARG A 50 8.39 3.30 -10.89
C ARG A 50 7.38 2.48 -10.10
N ARG A 51 7.68 2.19 -8.83
CA ARG A 51 6.76 1.46 -7.96
C ARG A 51 5.49 2.25 -7.67
N ALA A 52 5.60 3.56 -7.41
CA ALA A 52 4.45 4.44 -7.22
C ALA A 52 3.49 4.38 -8.40
N ILE A 53 4.01 4.47 -9.64
CA ILE A 53 3.20 4.38 -10.86
C ILE A 53 2.46 3.04 -10.93
N SER A 54 3.18 1.91 -10.80
CA SER A 54 2.54 0.59 -10.89
C SER A 54 1.49 0.34 -9.80
N VAL A 55 1.73 0.82 -8.57
CA VAL A 55 0.77 0.67 -7.46
C VAL A 55 -0.45 1.57 -7.67
N PHE A 56 -0.26 2.78 -8.19
CA PHE A 56 -1.37 3.67 -8.51
C PHE A 56 -2.22 3.13 -9.67
N GLU A 57 -1.59 2.60 -10.72
CA GLU A 57 -2.29 1.92 -11.83
C GLU A 57 -3.11 0.73 -11.32
N PHE A 58 -2.59 -0.05 -10.37
CA PHE A 58 -3.36 -1.10 -9.71
C PHE A 58 -4.59 -0.54 -8.99
N ALA A 59 -4.42 0.54 -8.21
CA ALA A 59 -5.48 1.19 -7.44
C ALA A 59 -6.61 1.73 -8.32
N ASP A 60 -6.25 2.32 -9.47
CA ASP A 60 -7.20 2.90 -10.43
C ASP A 60 -7.91 1.82 -11.26
N LYS A 61 -7.19 0.76 -11.65
CA LYS A 61 -7.76 -0.35 -12.44
C LYS A 61 -8.70 -1.24 -11.63
N HIS A 62 -8.40 -1.51 -10.36
CA HIS A 62 -9.20 -2.39 -9.50
C HIS A 62 -9.85 -1.59 -8.39
N ARG A 63 -10.94 -0.88 -8.74
CA ARG A 63 -11.61 0.01 -7.80
C ARG A 63 -12.40 -0.75 -6.74
N GLY A 64 -12.17 -0.39 -5.48
CA GLY A 64 -12.93 -0.87 -4.33
C GLY A 64 -12.29 -0.48 -3.00
N ALA A 65 -13.11 -0.29 -1.97
CA ALA A 65 -12.62 -0.01 -0.63
C ALA A 65 -11.98 -1.27 -0.04
N TYR A 66 -10.82 -1.12 0.60
CA TYR A 66 -10.10 -2.28 1.16
C TYR A 66 -10.90 -2.92 2.31
N SER A 67 -11.73 -2.12 3.00
CA SER A 67 -12.66 -2.61 4.02
C SER A 67 -13.73 -3.52 3.47
N THR A 68 -13.98 -3.65 2.16
CA THR A 68 -15.01 -4.58 1.66
C THR A 68 -14.60 -6.04 1.87
N GLY A 69 -13.41 -6.44 1.40
CA GLY A 69 -12.92 -7.81 1.57
C GLY A 69 -12.15 -8.04 2.87
N LEU A 70 -11.57 -6.99 3.45
CA LEU A 70 -10.79 -7.10 4.69
C LEU A 70 -11.53 -6.63 5.94
N LYS A 71 -12.82 -6.25 5.85
CA LYS A 71 -13.61 -5.67 6.95
C LYS A 71 -13.41 -6.36 8.30
N LYS A 72 -13.54 -7.69 8.28
CA LYS A 72 -13.48 -8.55 9.47
C LYS A 72 -12.15 -8.42 10.23
N TYR A 73 -11.10 -8.04 9.53
CA TYR A 73 -9.75 -7.95 10.06
C TYR A 73 -9.33 -6.51 10.38
N VAL A 74 -9.89 -5.52 9.68
CA VAL A 74 -9.44 -4.11 9.77
C VAL A 74 -10.36 -3.23 10.63
N CYS A 75 -11.66 -3.55 10.69
CA CYS A 75 -12.58 -2.88 11.60
C CYS A 75 -12.50 -3.48 13.02
N PRO A 76 -12.64 -2.67 14.08
CA PRO A 76 -13.05 -1.25 14.09
C PRO A 76 -11.89 -0.24 13.99
N PHE A 77 -10.67 -0.67 13.68
CA PHE A 77 -9.49 0.20 13.75
C PHE A 77 -9.40 1.19 12.57
N TYR A 78 -9.46 0.67 11.35
CA TYR A 78 -9.49 1.48 10.13
C TYR A 78 -10.57 0.89 9.21
N CYS A 79 -11.68 1.60 9.07
CA CYS A 79 -12.90 1.11 8.43
C CYS A 79 -13.26 1.77 7.09
N SER A 80 -12.34 2.55 6.51
CA SER A 80 -12.53 3.22 5.22
C SER A 80 -12.95 2.23 4.14
#